data_AF-A0A3N5XD69-F1
#
_entry.id   AF-A0A3N5XD69-F1
#
_cell.length_a   1.000
_cell.length_b   1.000
_cell.length_c   1.000
_cell.angle_alpha   90.00
_cell.angle_beta   90.00
_cell.angle_gamma   90.00
#
_symmetry.space_group_name_H-M   'P 1'
#
loop_
_entity.id
_entity.type
_entity.pdbx_description
1 polymer ?
#
loop_
_entity_poly.entity_id
_entity_poly.type
_entity_poly.pdbx_seq_one_letter_code
_entity_poly.pdbx_strand_id
1 'polypeptide(L)'
;MDNETAIQVYENSGSLEQITKGEIDIQIATAKKYPRSIDKFLKDAKTLATYSPTIASECYYVLKRKDATGAQKIIEGPSIRTAEMAASAWGNMRCGARVIEEGDRFVVAQGVAFDLEKNISYSSEVRRRIVGKNGNRYSDDMVATTCNAACAIALRNAIFKAIPTAFIDDIYRTAKKVVSGDIKTISSRRDTMVKEFDKIGVDKEALLKYVNKSALVDIGLSEIEILIGVFTAIKDGETTIETEFYTQEKESGKPEIKPTVEMNTEEPEIKQKKDDYFVTSVSEKKGETNGKSYVLYLIEINGQKYSTFSDTIASIANDLMRSKHPIKFTSEKTDNGNTLQTIEPALC
;
A
#
# COMPACT_ATOMS: atom_id res chain seq x y z
N MET A 1 71.88 19.01 -16.04
CA MET A 1 70.85 19.84 -15.39
C MET A 1 69.62 18.94 -15.33
N ASP A 2 69.60 18.07 -14.34
CA ASP A 2 68.53 17.09 -14.17
C ASP A 2 67.52 17.74 -13.22
N ASN A 3 66.48 18.32 -13.81
CA ASN A 3 65.39 18.92 -13.06
C ASN A 3 64.40 17.79 -12.75
N GLU A 4 64.68 17.03 -11.67
CA GLU A 4 63.70 16.11 -11.09
C GLU A 4 62.53 16.94 -10.57
N THR A 5 61.45 16.96 -11.34
CA THR A 5 60.17 17.52 -10.92
C THR A 5 59.63 16.66 -9.79
N ALA A 6 59.91 17.04 -8.55
CA ALA A 6 59.32 16.42 -7.37
C ALA A 6 57.81 16.62 -7.41
N ILE A 7 57.07 15.55 -7.72
CA ILE A 7 55.62 15.51 -7.59
C ILE A 7 55.31 15.48 -6.09
N GLN A 8 55.00 16.63 -5.50
CA GLN A 8 54.45 16.70 -4.16
C GLN A 8 53.02 16.13 -4.18
N VAL A 9 52.88 14.89 -3.73
CA VAL A 9 51.59 14.30 -3.40
C VAL A 9 51.14 14.93 -2.09
N TYR A 10 50.26 15.93 -2.15
CA TYR A 10 49.60 16.47 -0.97
C TYR A 10 48.56 15.45 -0.47
N GLU A 11 48.81 14.81 0.67
CA GLU A 11 47.82 14.02 1.39
C GLU A 11 46.72 14.94 1.92
N ASN A 12 45.69 15.14 1.10
CA ASN A 12 44.56 16.04 1.38
C ASN A 12 43.42 15.36 2.16
N SER A 13 43.70 14.23 2.84
CA SER A 13 42.71 13.43 3.56
C SER A 13 42.16 14.14 4.81
N GLY A 14 43.02 14.83 5.56
CA GLY A 14 42.63 15.52 6.79
C GLY A 14 41.68 16.70 6.59
N SER A 15 41.67 17.34 5.40
CA SER A 15 40.76 18.45 5.12
C SER A 15 39.32 17.98 4.87
N LEU A 16 39.14 16.85 4.18
CA LEU A 16 37.82 16.27 3.90
C LEU A 16 37.12 15.77 5.18
N GLU A 17 37.88 15.15 6.08
CA GLU A 17 37.38 14.69 7.38
C GLU A 17 36.94 15.86 8.26
N GLN A 18 37.73 16.94 8.30
CA GLN A 18 37.39 18.15 9.05
C GLN A 18 36.13 18.83 8.50
N ILE A 19 35.98 18.90 7.17
CA ILE A 19 34.78 19.45 6.52
C ILE A 19 33.55 18.61 6.88
N THR A 20 33.63 17.29 6.70
CA THR A 20 32.49 16.39 6.94
C THR A 20 32.06 16.42 8.41
N LYS A 21 33.03 16.41 9.33
CA LYS A 21 32.75 16.55 10.76
C LYS A 21 32.08 17.89 11.07
N GLY A 22 32.63 18.99 10.55
CA GLY A 22 32.07 20.32 10.74
C GLY A 22 30.63 20.44 10.22
N GLU A 23 30.34 19.87 9.05
CA GLU A 23 29.00 19.86 8.47
C GLU A 23 27.99 19.09 9.33
N ILE A 24 28.35 17.88 9.79
CA ILE A 24 27.48 17.07 10.65
C ILE A 24 27.25 17.78 11.98
N ASP A 25 28.33 18.25 12.62
CA ASP A 25 28.26 18.91 13.92
C ASP A 25 27.38 20.18 13.86
N ILE A 26 27.55 21.03 12.83
CA ILE A 26 26.74 22.25 12.67
C ILE A 26 25.27 21.90 12.43
N GLN A 27 24.97 20.88 11.61
CA GLN A 27 23.59 20.47 11.33
C GLN A 27 22.89 19.98 12.60
N ILE A 28 23.53 19.09 13.35
CA ILE A 28 22.97 18.54 14.59
C ILE A 28 22.88 19.62 15.68
N ALA A 29 23.89 20.48 15.81
CA ALA A 29 23.87 21.60 16.77
C ALA A 29 22.74 22.59 16.45
N THR A 30 22.54 22.92 15.18
CA THR A 30 21.45 23.81 14.73
C THR A 30 20.09 23.20 15.03
N ALA A 31 19.89 21.91 14.72
CA ALA A 31 18.65 21.20 15.01
C ALA A 31 18.32 21.17 16.52
N LYS A 32 19.33 20.92 17.36
CA LYS A 32 19.16 20.95 18.83
C LYS A 32 18.92 22.35 19.38
N LYS A 33 19.47 23.39 18.75
CA LYS A 33 19.26 24.79 19.15
C LYS A 33 17.85 25.29 18.81
N TYR A 34 17.27 24.79 17.73
CA TYR A 34 15.93 25.17 17.26
C TYR A 34 15.04 23.92 17.15
N PRO A 35 14.62 23.33 18.29
CA PRO A 35 13.84 22.11 18.28
C PRO A 35 12.47 22.32 17.62
N ARG A 36 11.95 21.27 16.99
CA ARG A 36 10.65 21.30 16.33
C ARG A 36 9.49 21.40 17.32
N SER A 37 8.35 21.89 16.84
CA SER A 37 7.07 21.85 17.54
C SER A 37 6.12 20.92 16.81
N ILE A 38 5.59 19.92 17.52
CA ILE A 38 4.66 18.94 16.95
C ILE A 38 3.34 19.62 16.55
N ASP A 39 2.84 20.56 17.35
CA ASP A 39 1.62 21.32 17.03
C ASP A 39 1.80 22.15 15.75
N LYS A 40 2.95 22.80 15.61
CA LYS A 40 3.27 23.55 14.39
C LYS A 40 3.36 22.61 13.19
N PHE A 41 4.06 21.49 13.32
CA PHE A 41 4.16 20.48 12.27
C PHE A 41 2.77 20.00 11.80
N LEU A 42 1.90 19.58 12.72
CA LEU A 42 0.57 19.09 12.38
C LEU A 42 -0.28 20.17 11.71
N LYS A 43 -0.22 21.41 12.21
CA LYS A 43 -0.93 22.55 11.63
C LYS A 43 -0.45 22.85 10.21
N ASP A 44 0.85 22.95 10.01
CA ASP A 44 1.44 23.33 8.73
C ASP A 44 1.22 22.20 7.70
N ALA A 45 1.46 20.94 8.07
CA ALA A 45 1.25 19.80 7.20
C ALA A 45 -0.21 19.63 6.77
N LYS A 46 -1.16 19.79 7.70
CA LYS A 46 -2.60 19.75 7.37
C LYS A 46 -2.99 20.91 6.46
N THR A 47 -2.48 22.11 6.74
CA THR A 47 -2.77 23.30 5.92
C THR A 47 -2.31 23.09 4.49
N LEU A 48 -1.12 22.53 4.28
CA LEU A 48 -0.61 22.17 2.96
C LEU A 48 -1.51 21.11 2.29
N ALA A 49 -1.80 20.01 3.00
CA ALA A 49 -2.60 18.91 2.47
C ALA A 49 -4.05 19.29 2.13
N THR A 50 -4.61 20.30 2.80
CA THR A 50 -5.97 20.79 2.56
C THR A 50 -6.04 22.12 1.82
N TYR A 51 -4.92 22.63 1.31
CA TYR A 51 -4.87 23.96 0.69
C TYR A 51 -5.87 24.11 -0.47
N SER A 52 -6.04 23.04 -1.25
CA SER A 52 -7.08 22.97 -2.28
C SER A 52 -7.61 21.53 -2.44
N PRO A 53 -8.83 21.35 -3.00
CA PRO A 53 -9.34 20.01 -3.31
C PRO A 53 -8.43 19.21 -4.25
N THR A 54 -7.76 19.88 -5.18
CA THR A 54 -6.77 19.26 -6.08
C THR A 54 -5.60 18.70 -5.28
N ILE A 55 -5.00 19.47 -4.39
CA ILE A 55 -3.88 19.00 -3.57
C ILE A 55 -4.31 17.86 -2.64
N ALA A 56 -5.49 17.98 -2.04
CA ALA A 56 -6.03 16.94 -1.17
C ALA A 56 -6.25 15.61 -1.94
N SER A 57 -6.64 15.68 -3.22
CA SER A 57 -6.83 14.51 -4.08
C SER A 57 -5.52 13.77 -4.39
N GLU A 58 -4.39 14.48 -4.39
CA GLU A 58 -3.08 13.90 -4.62
C GLU A 58 -2.47 13.28 -3.36
N CYS A 59 -3.06 13.47 -2.18
CA CYS A 59 -2.53 12.98 -0.90
C CYS A 59 -2.75 11.48 -0.66
N TYR A 60 -3.38 10.76 -1.58
CA TYR A 60 -3.60 9.35 -1.42
C TYR A 60 -3.62 8.61 -2.74
N TYR A 61 -3.28 7.34 -2.66
CA TYR A 61 -3.32 6.42 -3.79
C TYR A 61 -4.26 5.25 -3.49
N VAL A 62 -4.75 4.63 -4.56
CA VAL A 62 -5.52 3.39 -4.50
C VAL A 62 -5.00 2.46 -5.58
N LEU A 63 -4.70 1.23 -5.19
CA LEU A 63 -4.25 0.15 -6.07
C LEU A 63 -5.18 -1.04 -5.93
N LYS A 64 -5.64 -1.60 -7.05
CA LYS A 64 -6.31 -2.89 -7.05
C LYS A 64 -5.29 -3.97 -7.36
N ARG A 65 -5.19 -4.98 -6.50
CA ARG A 65 -4.29 -6.13 -6.66
C ARG A 65 -5.06 -7.41 -6.45
N LYS A 66 -4.78 -8.43 -7.26
CA LYS A 66 -5.28 -9.78 -6.97
C LYS A 66 -4.50 -10.33 -5.79
N ASP A 67 -5.20 -10.83 -4.78
CA ASP A 67 -4.59 -11.58 -3.69
C ASP A 67 -4.27 -13.03 -4.15
N ALA A 68 -3.68 -13.82 -3.25
CA ALA A 68 -3.32 -15.21 -3.55
C ALA A 68 -4.52 -16.10 -3.91
N THR A 69 -5.74 -15.69 -3.55
CA THR A 69 -6.99 -16.41 -3.85
C THR A 69 -7.61 -15.97 -5.18
N GLY A 70 -7.02 -14.97 -5.84
CA GLY A 70 -7.55 -14.37 -7.07
C GLY A 70 -8.59 -13.28 -6.83
N ALA A 71 -8.94 -12.99 -5.57
CA ALA A 71 -9.85 -11.92 -5.21
C ALA A 71 -9.18 -10.55 -5.33
N GLN A 72 -9.95 -9.54 -5.76
CA GLN A 72 -9.48 -8.16 -5.91
C GLN A 72 -9.39 -7.51 -4.52
N LYS A 73 -8.17 -7.28 -4.03
CA LYS A 73 -7.88 -6.52 -2.83
C LYS A 73 -7.56 -5.07 -3.19
N ILE A 74 -8.27 -4.15 -2.56
CA ILE A 74 -7.96 -2.71 -2.63
C ILE A 74 -6.88 -2.41 -1.60
N ILE A 75 -5.78 -1.81 -2.05
CA ILE A 75 -4.71 -1.29 -1.22
C ILE A 75 -4.76 0.22 -1.35
N GLU A 76 -4.98 0.92 -0.23
CA GLU A 76 -4.96 2.37 -0.18
C GLU A 76 -4.00 2.88 0.89
N GLY A 77 -3.52 4.09 0.71
CA GLY A 77 -2.66 4.73 1.70
C GLY A 77 -2.23 6.15 1.32
N PRO A 78 -1.47 6.80 2.22
CA PRO A 78 -0.91 8.12 1.96
C PRO A 78 0.10 8.06 0.82
N SER A 79 0.03 9.03 -0.11
CA SER A 79 0.92 9.11 -1.27
C SER A 79 2.28 9.72 -0.92
N ILE A 80 3.18 9.77 -1.90
CA ILE A 80 4.42 10.54 -1.79
C ILE A 80 4.15 12.02 -1.49
N ARG A 81 3.05 12.61 -1.99
CA ARG A 81 2.72 14.02 -1.72
C ARG A 81 2.45 14.28 -0.24
N THR A 82 1.77 13.36 0.45
CA THR A 82 1.61 13.45 1.90
C THR A 82 2.95 13.36 2.61
N ALA A 83 3.85 12.50 2.15
CA ALA A 83 5.20 12.39 2.72
C ALA A 83 6.01 13.68 2.52
N GLU A 84 5.99 14.28 1.33
CA GLU A 84 6.70 15.52 1.02
C GLU A 84 6.19 16.69 1.88
N MET A 85 4.87 16.84 2.00
CA MET A 85 4.27 17.86 2.87
C MET A 85 4.64 17.64 4.33
N ALA A 86 4.56 16.40 4.80
CA ALA A 86 4.95 16.06 6.16
C ALA A 86 6.43 16.36 6.41
N ALA A 87 7.34 15.96 5.51
CA ALA A 87 8.76 16.23 5.61
C ALA A 87 9.07 17.74 5.60
N SER A 88 8.37 18.52 4.75
CA SER A 88 8.54 19.97 4.70
C SER A 88 8.13 20.67 6.00
N ALA A 89 7.14 20.13 6.70
CA ALA A 89 6.61 20.69 7.95
C ALA A 89 7.26 20.11 9.22
N TRP A 90 7.92 18.95 9.14
CA TRP A 90 8.45 18.22 10.29
C TRP A 90 9.51 19.02 11.07
N GLY A 91 10.32 19.79 10.34
CA GLY A 91 11.44 20.55 10.89
C GLY A 91 12.63 19.65 11.24
N ASN A 92 13.84 20.18 11.03
CA ASN A 92 15.08 19.46 11.34
C ASN A 92 15.17 18.08 10.66
N MET A 93 14.81 17.99 9.38
CA MET A 93 14.91 16.77 8.58
C MET A 93 15.63 17.04 7.26
N ARG A 94 16.39 16.04 6.81
CA ARG A 94 16.89 15.94 5.44
C ARG A 94 16.36 14.67 4.83
N CYS A 95 15.84 14.75 3.62
CA CYS A 95 15.39 13.57 2.91
C CYS A 95 15.71 13.70 1.42
N GLY A 96 15.85 12.56 0.75
CA GLY A 96 16.11 12.50 -0.67
C GLY A 96 16.10 11.06 -1.17
N ALA A 97 16.04 10.89 -2.47
CA ALA A 97 16.15 9.59 -3.10
C ALA A 97 17.06 9.64 -4.32
N ARG A 98 17.69 8.51 -4.61
CA ARG A 98 18.52 8.32 -5.80
C ARG A 98 18.43 6.88 -6.29
N VAL A 99 18.63 6.69 -7.58
CA VAL A 99 18.91 5.37 -8.15
C VAL A 99 20.30 4.95 -7.68
N ILE A 100 20.41 3.75 -7.12
CA ILE A 100 21.69 3.17 -6.67
C ILE A 100 22.15 2.04 -7.60
N GLU A 101 21.24 1.45 -8.38
CA GLU A 101 21.53 0.43 -9.36
C GLU A 101 20.56 0.52 -10.55
N GLU A 102 21.09 0.48 -11.76
CA GLU A 102 20.34 0.20 -12.98
C GLU A 102 20.95 -1.04 -13.65
N GLY A 103 20.27 -2.17 -13.53
CA GLY A 103 20.66 -3.41 -14.18
C GLY A 103 19.86 -3.69 -15.45
N ASP A 104 20.07 -4.87 -16.04
CA ASP A 104 19.39 -5.25 -17.29
C ASP A 104 17.88 -5.45 -17.11
N ARG A 105 17.48 -5.93 -15.93
CA ARG A 105 16.10 -6.35 -15.64
C ARG A 105 15.42 -5.55 -14.55
N PHE A 106 16.19 -4.85 -13.72
CA PHE A 106 15.71 -4.15 -12.54
C PHE A 106 16.44 -2.84 -12.34
N VAL A 107 15.75 -1.89 -11.71
CA VAL A 107 16.33 -0.68 -11.12
C VAL A 107 16.12 -0.75 -9.62
N VAL A 108 17.10 -0.26 -8.85
CA VAL A 108 17.02 -0.14 -7.41
C VAL A 108 17.20 1.33 -7.05
N ALA A 109 16.21 1.88 -6.35
CA ALA A 109 16.26 3.22 -5.80
C ALA A 109 16.33 3.16 -4.28
N GLN A 110 17.10 4.07 -3.69
CA GLN A 110 17.20 4.24 -2.25
C GLN A 110 16.66 5.61 -1.87
N GLY A 111 15.71 5.63 -0.93
CA GLY A 111 15.25 6.81 -0.24
C GLY A 111 15.87 6.87 1.15
N VAL A 112 16.21 8.08 1.59
CA VAL A 112 16.76 8.35 2.92
C VAL A 112 15.97 9.48 3.56
N ALA A 113 15.70 9.34 4.86
CA ALA A 113 15.14 10.38 5.71
C ALA A 113 15.93 10.44 7.02
N PHE A 114 16.63 11.56 7.22
CA PHE A 114 17.47 11.80 8.38
C PHE A 114 16.82 12.84 9.28
N ASP A 115 16.43 12.40 10.48
CA ASP A 115 16.01 13.28 11.56
C ASP A 115 17.25 13.84 12.26
N LEU A 116 17.54 15.13 12.03
CA LEU A 116 18.71 15.82 12.57
C LEU A 116 18.58 16.10 14.07
N GLU A 117 17.36 16.24 14.58
CA GLU A 117 17.12 16.55 15.99
C GLU A 117 17.29 15.30 16.87
N LYS A 118 16.76 14.16 16.40
CA LYS A 118 16.93 12.85 17.05
C LYS A 118 18.24 12.17 16.67
N ASN A 119 18.91 12.64 15.62
CA ASN A 119 20.10 12.03 15.03
C ASN A 119 19.85 10.56 14.64
N ILE A 120 18.74 10.30 13.94
CA ILE A 120 18.38 8.96 13.43
C ILE A 120 18.14 9.04 11.93
N SER A 121 18.82 8.18 11.17
CA SER A 121 18.66 8.06 9.72
C SER A 121 17.93 6.78 9.36
N TYR A 122 16.89 6.91 8.54
CA TYR A 122 16.14 5.79 7.97
C TYR A 122 16.40 5.70 6.48
N SER A 123 16.61 4.48 6.00
CA SER A 123 16.67 4.19 4.57
C SER A 123 15.58 3.20 4.17
N SER A 124 15.19 3.29 2.90
CA SER A 124 14.32 2.31 2.26
C SER A 124 14.79 2.10 0.84
N GLU A 125 14.90 0.83 0.44
CA GLU A 125 15.24 0.45 -0.92
C GLU A 125 14.02 -0.12 -1.62
N VAL A 126 13.84 0.28 -2.87
CA VAL A 126 12.74 -0.17 -3.72
C VAL A 126 13.34 -0.68 -5.01
N ARG A 127 13.06 -1.95 -5.32
CA ARG A 127 13.46 -2.60 -6.55
C ARG A 127 12.28 -2.69 -7.50
N ARG A 128 12.42 -2.17 -8.72
CA ARG A 128 11.40 -2.26 -9.77
C ARG A 128 11.92 -2.94 -11.02
N ARG A 129 11.03 -3.67 -11.69
CA ARG A 129 11.32 -4.39 -12.92
C ARG A 129 11.27 -3.41 -14.10
N ILE A 130 12.26 -3.48 -14.99
CA ILE A 130 12.35 -2.68 -16.22
C ILE A 130 12.33 -3.55 -17.49
N VAL A 131 11.72 -4.74 -17.39
CA VAL A 131 11.47 -5.61 -18.54
C VAL A 131 9.98 -5.93 -18.59
N GLY A 132 9.43 -5.90 -19.81
CA GLY A 132 8.02 -6.16 -20.06
C GLY A 132 7.67 -7.64 -19.95
N LYS A 133 6.38 -7.94 -20.16
CA LYS A 133 5.83 -9.30 -20.13
C LYS A 133 6.54 -10.24 -21.13
N ASN A 134 6.97 -9.70 -22.27
CA ASN A 134 7.64 -10.44 -23.34
C ASN A 134 9.15 -10.64 -23.07
N GLY A 135 9.66 -10.21 -21.91
CA GLY A 135 11.08 -10.33 -21.55
C GLY A 135 11.96 -9.19 -22.08
N ASN A 136 11.47 -8.39 -23.02
CA ASN A 136 12.19 -7.24 -23.57
C ASN A 136 12.37 -6.13 -22.53
N ARG A 137 13.54 -5.49 -22.53
CA ARG A 137 13.82 -4.28 -21.74
C ARG A 137 12.91 -3.14 -22.18
N TYR A 138 12.53 -2.31 -21.23
CA TYR A 138 11.83 -1.05 -21.50
C TYR A 138 12.72 -0.10 -22.33
N SER A 139 12.09 0.83 -23.06
CA SER A 139 12.81 1.94 -23.68
C SER A 139 13.45 2.84 -22.62
N ASP A 140 14.46 3.62 -23.02
CA ASP A 140 15.18 4.50 -22.10
C ASP A 140 14.24 5.47 -21.36
N ASP A 141 13.24 6.04 -22.05
CA ASP A 141 12.23 6.91 -21.44
C ASP A 141 11.37 6.19 -20.38
N MET A 142 11.02 4.93 -20.65
CA MET A 142 10.26 4.09 -19.72
C MET A 142 11.11 3.65 -18.53
N VAL A 143 12.41 3.40 -18.74
CA VAL A 143 13.37 3.16 -17.66
C VAL A 143 13.48 4.39 -16.77
N ALA A 144 13.66 5.59 -17.35
CA ALA A 144 13.74 6.84 -16.61
C ALA A 144 12.48 7.10 -15.78
N THR A 145 11.29 6.90 -16.36
CA THR A 145 10.01 7.00 -15.64
C THR A 145 9.93 5.97 -14.49
N THR A 146 10.38 4.75 -14.73
CA THR A 146 10.41 3.69 -13.69
C THR A 146 11.37 4.02 -12.55
N CYS A 147 12.53 4.61 -12.87
CA CYS A 147 13.49 5.12 -11.88
C CYS A 147 12.87 6.22 -11.01
N ASN A 148 12.18 7.18 -11.61
CA ASN A 148 11.50 8.26 -10.88
C ASN A 148 10.43 7.71 -9.93
N ALA A 149 9.60 6.77 -10.41
CA ALA A 149 8.61 6.10 -9.58
C ALA A 149 9.27 5.31 -8.42
N ALA A 150 10.37 4.60 -8.69
CA ALA A 150 11.12 3.89 -7.65
C ALA A 150 11.67 4.85 -6.58
N CYS A 151 12.24 6.00 -6.99
CA CYS A 151 12.70 7.05 -6.08
C CYS A 151 11.56 7.63 -5.23
N ALA A 152 10.40 7.91 -5.84
CA ALA A 152 9.24 8.43 -5.13
C ALA A 152 8.76 7.45 -4.04
N ILE A 153 8.60 6.16 -4.38
CA ILE A 153 8.18 5.13 -3.42
C ILE A 153 9.23 4.96 -2.32
N ALA A 154 10.52 4.94 -2.67
CA ALA A 154 11.60 4.78 -1.70
C ALA A 154 11.69 5.96 -0.72
N LEU A 155 11.55 7.19 -1.23
CA LEU A 155 11.51 8.41 -0.42
C LEU A 155 10.31 8.42 0.53
N ARG A 156 9.11 8.12 0.01
CA ARG A 156 7.88 8.02 0.79
C ARG A 156 8.06 7.06 1.97
N ASN A 157 8.57 5.85 1.69
CA ASN A 157 8.78 4.83 2.70
C ASN A 157 9.82 5.26 3.75
N ALA A 158 10.89 5.95 3.35
CA ALA A 158 11.89 6.46 4.29
C ALA A 158 11.30 7.55 5.21
N ILE A 159 10.55 8.51 4.65
CA ILE A 159 9.90 9.57 5.42
C ILE A 159 8.89 8.98 6.42
N PHE A 160 8.07 8.01 6.01
CA PHE A 160 7.09 7.37 6.89
C PHE A 160 7.72 6.47 7.97
N LYS A 161 8.97 6.04 7.81
CA LYS A 161 9.74 5.44 8.91
C LYS A 161 10.23 6.49 9.91
N ALA A 162 10.55 7.69 9.44
CA ALA A 162 11.07 8.78 10.26
C ALA A 162 9.98 9.52 11.05
N ILE A 163 8.80 9.72 10.45
CA ILE A 163 7.68 10.43 11.07
C ILE A 163 6.68 9.39 11.62
N PRO A 164 6.26 9.50 12.89
CA PRO A 164 5.28 8.58 13.47
C PRO A 164 4.00 8.45 12.62
N THR A 165 3.60 7.20 12.34
CA THR A 165 2.46 6.89 11.46
C THR A 165 1.16 7.55 11.91
N ALA A 166 0.93 7.69 13.22
CA ALA A 166 -0.25 8.37 13.74
C ALA A 166 -0.41 9.82 13.22
N PHE A 167 0.69 10.54 13.02
CA PHE A 167 0.65 11.89 12.48
C PHE A 167 0.41 11.91 10.98
N ILE A 168 1.04 10.98 10.25
CA ILE A 168 0.81 10.81 8.81
C ILE A 168 -0.66 10.45 8.55
N ASP A 169 -1.22 9.53 9.32
CA ASP A 169 -2.63 9.11 9.22
C ASP A 169 -3.59 10.27 9.48
N ASP A 170 -3.27 11.14 10.43
CA ASP A 170 -4.07 12.32 10.73
C ASP A 170 -4.07 13.33 9.56
N ILE A 171 -2.89 13.58 8.96
CA ILE A 171 -2.76 14.43 7.75
C ILE A 171 -3.54 13.80 6.58
N TYR A 172 -3.32 12.51 6.33
CA TYR A 172 -3.98 11.72 5.28
C TYR A 172 -5.51 11.76 5.41
N ARG A 173 -6.05 11.46 6.59
CA ARG A 173 -7.49 11.48 6.85
C ARG A 173 -8.07 12.89 6.69
N THR A 174 -7.33 13.92 7.07
CA THR A 174 -7.76 15.30 6.91
C THR A 174 -7.86 15.68 5.42
N ALA A 175 -6.87 15.29 4.61
CA ALA A 175 -6.92 15.47 3.16
C ALA A 175 -8.09 14.71 2.53
N LYS A 176 -8.27 13.43 2.90
CA LYS A 176 -9.37 12.59 2.38
C LYS A 176 -10.75 13.23 2.62
N LYS A 177 -10.99 13.83 3.79
CA LYS A 177 -12.26 14.53 4.09
C LYS A 177 -12.57 15.68 3.13
N VAL A 178 -11.54 16.43 2.70
CA VAL A 178 -11.70 17.51 1.70
C VAL A 178 -12.12 16.93 0.35
N VAL A 179 -11.56 15.77 0.01
CA VAL A 179 -11.85 15.07 -1.25
C VAL A 179 -13.23 14.44 -1.22
N SER A 180 -13.63 13.75 -0.15
CA SER A 180 -14.97 13.17 -0.01
C SER A 180 -16.07 14.22 -0.21
N GLY A 181 -15.85 15.46 0.21
CA GLY A 181 -16.68 16.62 -0.16
C GLY A 181 -18.16 16.52 0.20
N ASP A 182 -18.97 17.40 -0.41
CA ASP A 182 -20.40 17.55 -0.14
C ASP A 182 -21.23 17.00 -1.33
N ILE A 183 -22.31 16.25 -1.05
CA ILE A 183 -23.10 15.47 -2.04
C ILE A 183 -23.55 16.33 -3.22
N LYS A 184 -23.76 17.63 -2.98
CA LYS A 184 -24.19 18.63 -3.97
C LYS A 184 -23.23 18.81 -5.16
N THR A 185 -21.97 18.39 -5.03
CA THR A 185 -20.93 18.58 -6.06
C THR A 185 -20.61 17.35 -6.90
N ILE A 186 -21.28 16.22 -6.63
CA ILE A 186 -20.98 14.92 -7.25
C ILE A 186 -21.04 14.96 -8.79
N SER A 187 -22.01 15.65 -9.38
CA SER A 187 -22.14 15.71 -10.85
C SER A 187 -20.91 16.33 -11.52
N SER A 188 -20.50 17.52 -11.06
CA SER A 188 -19.32 18.21 -11.60
C SER A 188 -18.03 17.40 -11.42
N ARG A 189 -17.93 16.65 -10.33
CA ARG A 189 -16.78 15.77 -10.06
C ARG A 189 -16.72 14.58 -10.99
N ARG A 190 -17.85 13.95 -11.31
CA ARG A 190 -17.91 12.89 -12.34
C ARG A 190 -17.41 13.40 -13.68
N ASP A 191 -17.87 14.57 -14.10
CA ASP A 191 -17.44 15.18 -15.37
C ASP A 191 -15.96 15.52 -15.37
N THR A 192 -15.44 16.01 -14.25
CA THR A 192 -14.00 16.29 -14.09
C THR A 192 -13.18 14.99 -14.18
N MET A 193 -13.59 13.92 -13.50
CA MET A 193 -12.90 12.64 -13.57
C MET A 193 -12.89 12.07 -14.98
N VAL A 194 -14.03 12.08 -15.67
CA VAL A 194 -14.08 11.63 -17.08
C VAL A 194 -13.09 12.41 -17.93
N LYS A 195 -13.01 13.74 -17.77
CA LYS A 195 -12.04 14.57 -18.51
C LYS A 195 -10.59 14.26 -18.16
N GLU A 196 -10.25 14.07 -16.88
CA GLU A 196 -8.87 13.77 -16.48
C GLU A 196 -8.43 12.37 -16.96
N PHE A 197 -9.32 11.39 -16.92
CA PHE A 197 -9.04 10.04 -17.44
C PHE A 197 -8.96 10.01 -18.98
N ASP A 198 -9.80 10.79 -19.67
CA ASP A 198 -9.77 10.91 -21.13
C ASP A 198 -8.43 11.47 -21.63
N LYS A 199 -7.86 12.47 -20.93
CA LYS A 199 -6.52 13.02 -21.24
C LYS A 199 -5.40 11.99 -21.20
N ILE A 200 -5.55 10.94 -20.38
CA ILE A 200 -4.58 9.85 -20.28
C ILE A 200 -4.99 8.61 -21.09
N GLY A 201 -6.00 8.74 -21.97
CA GLY A 201 -6.43 7.69 -22.89
C GLY A 201 -7.36 6.64 -22.28
N VAL A 202 -7.97 6.93 -21.14
CA VAL A 202 -9.01 6.07 -20.52
C VAL A 202 -10.38 6.64 -20.84
N ASP A 203 -11.12 5.93 -21.69
CA ASP A 203 -12.47 6.33 -22.05
C ASP A 203 -13.48 6.13 -20.90
N LYS A 204 -14.66 6.72 -21.07
CA LYS A 204 -15.76 6.64 -20.11
C LYS A 204 -16.24 5.20 -19.86
N GLU A 205 -16.19 4.34 -20.87
CA GLU A 205 -16.69 2.96 -20.77
C GLU A 205 -15.76 2.10 -19.91
N ALA A 206 -14.46 2.23 -20.12
CA ALA A 206 -13.42 1.62 -19.29
C ALA A 206 -13.51 2.11 -17.83
N LEU A 207 -13.77 3.40 -17.62
CA LEU A 207 -13.95 3.97 -16.28
C LEU A 207 -15.17 3.37 -15.56
N LEU A 208 -16.32 3.28 -16.23
CA LEU A 208 -17.54 2.68 -15.69
C LEU A 208 -17.36 1.18 -15.38
N LYS A 209 -16.70 0.45 -16.28
CA LYS A 209 -16.32 -0.96 -16.07
C LYS A 209 -15.42 -1.13 -14.84
N TYR A 210 -14.44 -0.24 -14.67
CA TYR A 210 -13.49 -0.30 -13.55
C TYR A 210 -14.16 -0.17 -12.18
N VAL A 211 -15.21 0.65 -12.06
CA VAL A 211 -15.98 0.82 -10.82
C VAL A 211 -17.24 -0.05 -10.75
N ASN A 212 -17.45 -0.93 -11.73
CA ASN A 212 -18.61 -1.81 -11.84
C ASN A 212 -19.95 -1.05 -11.78
N LYS A 213 -20.10 0.00 -12.60
CA LYS A 213 -21.32 0.82 -12.73
C LYS A 213 -21.78 0.85 -14.18
N SER A 214 -23.10 0.94 -14.38
CA SER A 214 -23.70 0.98 -15.72
C SER A 214 -23.81 2.40 -16.27
N ALA A 215 -23.97 3.41 -15.42
CA ALA A 215 -24.06 4.80 -15.84
C ALA A 215 -23.25 5.74 -14.92
N LEU A 216 -22.85 6.91 -15.45
CA LEU A 216 -22.13 7.93 -14.67
C LEU A 216 -22.93 8.39 -13.44
N VAL A 217 -24.26 8.40 -13.55
CA VAL A 217 -25.14 8.79 -12.43
C VAL A 217 -25.05 7.83 -11.23
N ASP A 218 -24.58 6.60 -11.46
CA ASP A 218 -24.43 5.57 -10.41
C ASP A 218 -23.07 5.64 -9.69
N ILE A 219 -22.15 6.51 -10.14
CA ILE A 219 -20.85 6.73 -9.49
C ILE A 219 -21.06 7.56 -8.22
N GLY A 220 -21.01 6.92 -7.06
CA GLY A 220 -21.12 7.57 -5.76
C GLY A 220 -19.80 8.19 -5.29
N LEU A 221 -19.79 8.66 -4.03
CA LEU A 221 -18.59 9.22 -3.40
C LEU A 221 -17.47 8.18 -3.25
N SER A 222 -17.83 6.95 -2.88
CA SER A 222 -16.89 5.83 -2.77
C SER A 222 -16.15 5.54 -4.08
N GLU A 223 -16.86 5.55 -5.20
CA GLU A 223 -16.28 5.30 -6.51
C GLU A 223 -15.42 6.47 -6.98
N ILE A 224 -15.82 7.71 -6.68
CA ILE A 224 -14.98 8.90 -6.93
C ILE A 224 -13.67 8.80 -6.15
N GLU A 225 -13.72 8.42 -4.88
CA GLU A 225 -12.51 8.26 -4.06
C GLU A 225 -11.56 7.22 -4.66
N ILE A 226 -12.08 6.08 -5.10
CA ILE A 226 -11.32 5.03 -5.77
C ILE A 226 -10.68 5.57 -7.06
N LEU A 227 -11.45 6.26 -7.90
CA LEU A 227 -10.97 6.79 -9.18
C LEU A 227 -9.85 7.82 -8.98
N ILE A 228 -10.00 8.73 -8.02
CA ILE A 228 -8.97 9.70 -7.67
C ILE A 228 -7.70 8.99 -7.20
N GLY A 229 -7.82 8.02 -6.29
CA GLY A 229 -6.65 7.30 -5.78
C GLY A 229 -5.92 6.51 -6.86
N VAL A 230 -6.65 5.93 -7.82
CA VAL A 230 -6.07 5.21 -8.96
C VAL A 230 -5.39 6.17 -9.92
N PHE A 231 -6.00 7.33 -10.17
CA PHE A 231 -5.39 8.38 -10.98
C PHE A 231 -4.05 8.84 -10.37
N THR A 232 -4.01 9.07 -9.06
CA THR A 232 -2.77 9.39 -8.33
C THR A 232 -1.74 8.27 -8.45
N ALA A 233 -2.15 7.01 -8.28
CA ALA A 233 -1.25 5.86 -8.40
C ALA A 233 -0.63 5.72 -9.80
N ILE A 234 -1.38 6.06 -10.85
CA ILE A 234 -0.88 6.08 -12.23
C ILE A 234 0.10 7.24 -12.41
N LYS A 235 -0.26 8.44 -11.94
CA LYS A 235 0.58 9.64 -12.03
C LYS A 235 1.92 9.47 -11.30
N ASP A 236 1.90 8.82 -10.15
CA ASP A 236 3.09 8.52 -9.34
C ASP A 236 3.89 7.31 -9.87
N GLY A 237 3.40 6.64 -10.92
CA GLY A 237 4.02 5.48 -11.53
C GLY A 237 3.98 4.21 -10.65
N GLU A 238 3.14 4.16 -9.62
CA GLU A 238 2.93 2.97 -8.79
C GLU A 238 2.26 1.84 -9.60
N THR A 239 1.40 2.22 -10.54
CA THR A 239 0.70 1.34 -11.48
C THR A 239 0.64 1.97 -12.88
N THR A 240 0.11 1.23 -13.87
CA THR A 240 -0.09 1.75 -15.23
C THR A 240 -1.54 1.65 -15.66
N ILE A 241 -1.92 2.46 -16.65
CA ILE A 241 -3.24 2.45 -17.27
C ILE A 241 -3.59 1.05 -17.80
N GLU A 242 -2.65 0.41 -18.49
CA GLU A 242 -2.84 -0.95 -19.00
C GLU A 242 -3.10 -1.93 -17.87
N THR A 243 -2.42 -1.77 -16.73
CA THR A 243 -2.57 -2.69 -15.59
C THR A 243 -3.94 -2.56 -14.93
N GLU A 244 -4.39 -1.32 -14.73
CA GLU A 244 -5.64 -1.05 -14.02
C GLU A 244 -6.88 -1.23 -14.90
N PHE A 245 -6.85 -0.77 -16.16
CA PHE A 245 -8.05 -0.71 -17.02
C PHE A 245 -8.11 -1.79 -18.10
N TYR A 246 -6.97 -2.26 -18.61
CA TYR A 246 -6.94 -3.08 -19.84
C TYR A 246 -6.28 -4.46 -19.69
N THR A 247 -5.72 -4.79 -18.53
CA THR A 247 -5.12 -6.11 -18.25
C THR A 247 -6.16 -7.11 -17.73
N GLN A 248 -7.42 -6.69 -17.56
CA GLN A 248 -8.54 -7.58 -17.26
C GLN A 248 -9.32 -7.94 -18.55
N GLU A 249 -8.63 -8.48 -19.56
CA GLU A 249 -9.25 -9.22 -20.68
C GLU A 249 -8.16 -9.79 -21.61
N LYS A 250 -7.45 -10.81 -21.11
CA LYS A 250 -6.90 -11.86 -21.98
C LYS A 250 -7.14 -13.21 -21.30
N GLU A 251 -8.34 -13.73 -21.46
CA GLU A 251 -8.45 -15.11 -21.93
C GLU A 251 -7.79 -15.14 -23.33
N SER A 252 -6.47 -15.20 -23.37
CA SER A 252 -5.74 -15.52 -24.58
C SER A 252 -5.20 -16.92 -24.40
N GLY A 253 -5.62 -17.80 -25.32
CA GLY A 253 -5.31 -19.21 -25.34
C GLY A 253 -3.89 -19.56 -24.93
N LYS A 254 -3.82 -20.67 -24.21
CA LYS A 254 -2.62 -21.46 -23.94
C LYS A 254 -1.69 -21.48 -25.17
N PRO A 255 -0.39 -21.22 -25.01
CA PRO A 255 0.61 -22.03 -25.66
C PRO A 255 0.75 -23.32 -24.83
N GLU A 256 0.36 -24.43 -25.43
CA GLU A 256 0.60 -25.77 -24.88
C GLU A 256 2.09 -26.02 -24.69
N ILE A 257 2.46 -26.43 -23.47
CA ILE A 257 3.52 -27.42 -23.25
C ILE A 257 2.99 -28.38 -22.17
N LYS A 258 2.73 -29.65 -22.56
CA LYS A 258 2.63 -30.84 -21.69
C LYS A 258 3.83 -31.76 -22.06
N PRO A 259 4.29 -32.73 -21.24
CA PRO A 259 3.61 -33.47 -20.15
C PRO A 259 4.44 -33.50 -18.84
N THR A 260 4.10 -34.05 -17.67
CA THR A 260 3.25 -35.14 -17.14
C THR A 260 3.28 -34.92 -15.60
N VAL A 261 2.22 -35.05 -14.79
CA VAL A 261 1.57 -36.27 -14.28
C VAL A 261 0.18 -35.88 -13.74
N GLU A 262 -0.82 -36.69 -14.04
CA GLU A 262 -2.22 -36.57 -13.64
C GLU A 262 -2.44 -36.93 -12.17
N MET A 263 -3.25 -36.14 -11.47
CA MET A 263 -4.20 -36.66 -10.49
C MET A 263 -5.52 -35.91 -10.64
N ASN A 264 -6.53 -36.67 -11.07
CA ASN A 264 -7.93 -36.30 -11.11
C ASN A 264 -8.46 -36.12 -9.68
N THR A 265 -9.08 -34.98 -9.39
CA THR A 265 -10.20 -34.90 -8.44
C THR A 265 -11.15 -33.80 -8.90
N GLU A 266 -12.29 -34.21 -9.42
CA GLU A 266 -13.47 -33.35 -9.58
C GLU A 266 -13.95 -32.92 -8.19
N GLU A 267 -14.16 -31.62 -7.95
CA GLU A 267 -15.02 -31.14 -6.87
C GLU A 267 -16.07 -30.16 -7.42
N PRO A 268 -17.33 -30.22 -6.94
CA PRO A 268 -18.44 -29.48 -7.47
C PRO A 268 -18.49 -28.05 -6.92
N GLU A 269 -18.78 -27.08 -7.80
CA GLU A 269 -19.13 -25.71 -7.40
C GLU A 269 -20.43 -25.68 -6.57
N ILE A 270 -20.39 -25.07 -5.38
CA ILE A 270 -21.60 -24.61 -4.67
C ILE A 270 -21.58 -23.09 -4.59
N LYS A 271 -22.54 -22.48 -5.28
CA LYS A 271 -22.83 -21.04 -5.33
C LYS A 271 -23.23 -20.53 -3.93
N GLN A 272 -22.51 -19.55 -3.37
CA GLN A 272 -22.93 -18.88 -2.13
C GLN A 272 -24.03 -17.84 -2.39
N LYS A 273 -25.18 -18.03 -1.74
CA LYS A 273 -26.21 -17.00 -1.51
C LYS A 273 -25.86 -16.16 -0.28
N LYS A 274 -26.28 -14.89 -0.29
CA LYS A 274 -26.31 -13.98 0.87
C LYS A 274 -27.32 -14.51 1.90
N ASP A 275 -26.87 -15.28 2.87
CA ASP A 275 -27.61 -15.54 4.10
C ASP A 275 -26.76 -15.03 5.28
N ASP A 276 -27.37 -14.33 6.24
CA ASP A 276 -26.69 -13.85 7.43
C ASP A 276 -26.31 -15.03 8.34
N TYR A 277 -25.04 -15.10 8.75
CA TYR A 277 -24.51 -16.17 9.58
C TYR A 277 -24.53 -15.78 11.05
N PHE A 278 -24.86 -16.73 11.94
CA PHE A 278 -24.85 -16.54 13.39
C PHE A 278 -24.17 -17.72 14.08
N VAL A 279 -23.38 -17.44 15.12
CA VAL A 279 -22.88 -18.48 16.01
C VAL A 279 -24.04 -19.01 16.85
N THR A 280 -24.30 -20.31 16.78
CA THR A 280 -25.39 -20.99 17.50
C THR A 280 -24.90 -21.75 18.73
N SER A 281 -23.69 -22.29 18.70
CA SER A 281 -23.08 -22.94 19.87
C SER A 281 -21.56 -22.84 19.87
N VAL A 282 -20.96 -22.80 21.07
CA VAL A 282 -19.51 -22.92 21.28
C VAL A 282 -19.28 -23.92 22.42
N SER A 283 -18.47 -24.94 22.18
CA SER A 283 -18.11 -25.96 23.18
C SER A 283 -16.63 -26.32 23.09
N GLU A 284 -16.04 -26.81 24.17
CA GLU A 284 -14.64 -27.24 24.21
C GLU A 284 -14.52 -28.75 24.41
N LYS A 285 -13.53 -29.36 23.74
CA LYS A 285 -13.13 -30.75 23.93
C LYS A 285 -11.65 -30.79 24.28
N LYS A 286 -11.33 -31.38 25.44
CA LYS A 286 -9.96 -31.59 25.90
C LYS A 286 -9.49 -32.99 25.53
N GLY A 287 -8.24 -33.12 25.14
CA GLY A 287 -7.62 -34.41 24.80
C GLY A 287 -6.12 -34.39 25.03
N GLU A 288 -5.47 -35.52 24.76
CA GLU A 288 -4.01 -35.67 24.90
C GLU A 288 -3.47 -36.48 23.72
N THR A 289 -2.42 -35.97 23.07
CA THR A 289 -1.72 -36.66 21.96
C THR A 289 -0.22 -36.52 22.16
N ASN A 290 0.53 -37.62 22.02
CA ASN A 290 1.99 -37.65 22.21
C ASN A 290 2.45 -37.01 23.53
N GLY A 291 1.71 -37.22 24.62
CA GLY A 291 2.01 -36.69 25.96
C GLY A 291 1.77 -35.19 26.13
N LYS A 292 1.10 -34.53 25.17
CA LYS A 292 0.72 -33.12 25.24
C LYS A 292 -0.80 -32.98 25.24
N SER A 293 -1.32 -32.31 26.26
CA SER A 293 -2.74 -31.98 26.33
C SER A 293 -3.09 -30.87 25.33
N TYR A 294 -4.26 -30.98 24.71
CA TYR A 294 -4.80 -29.98 23.80
C TYR A 294 -6.25 -29.64 24.13
N VAL A 295 -6.68 -28.44 23.73
CA VAL A 295 -8.07 -28.00 23.77
C VAL A 295 -8.50 -27.71 22.35
N LEU A 296 -9.58 -28.34 21.90
CA LEU A 296 -10.21 -28.10 20.62
C LEU A 296 -11.58 -27.47 20.86
N TYR A 297 -11.82 -26.30 20.27
CA TYR A 297 -13.11 -25.63 20.31
C TYR A 297 -13.96 -26.09 19.13
N LEU A 298 -15.22 -26.42 19.41
CA LEU A 298 -16.24 -26.75 18.43
C LEU A 298 -17.26 -25.61 18.39
N ILE A 299 -17.37 -24.97 17.24
CA ILE A 299 -18.21 -23.79 17.00
C ILE A 299 -19.25 -24.18 15.95
N GLU A 300 -20.52 -23.94 16.25
CA GLU A 300 -21.62 -24.18 15.33
C GLU A 300 -22.11 -22.85 14.76
N ILE A 301 -22.21 -22.76 13.43
CA ILE A 301 -22.67 -21.59 12.71
C ILE A 301 -23.80 -22.04 11.79
N ASN A 302 -25.01 -21.52 12.01
CA ASN A 302 -26.23 -21.88 11.27
C ASN A 302 -26.40 -23.41 11.05
N GLY A 303 -26.11 -24.22 12.08
CA GLY A 303 -26.26 -25.68 12.03
C GLY A 303 -25.07 -26.46 11.46
N GLN A 304 -24.03 -25.79 10.96
CA GLN A 304 -22.78 -26.42 10.52
C GLN A 304 -21.72 -26.33 11.60
N LYS A 305 -21.01 -27.44 11.84
CA LYS A 305 -19.97 -27.54 12.87
C LYS A 305 -18.59 -27.24 12.30
N TYR A 306 -17.85 -26.43 13.03
CA TYR A 306 -16.47 -26.05 12.76
C TYR A 306 -15.61 -26.32 13.99
N SER A 307 -14.31 -26.50 13.79
CA SER A 307 -13.35 -26.70 14.86
C SER A 307 -12.19 -25.72 14.80
N THR A 308 -11.64 -25.32 15.95
CA THR A 308 -10.45 -24.45 16.00
C THR A 308 -9.63 -24.73 17.26
N PHE A 309 -8.31 -24.60 17.16
CA PHE A 309 -7.40 -24.67 18.31
C PHE A 309 -7.08 -23.27 18.88
N SER A 310 -7.70 -22.21 18.35
CA SER A 310 -7.43 -20.83 18.75
C SER A 310 -8.40 -20.36 19.83
N ASP A 311 -7.88 -20.12 21.03
CA ASP A 311 -8.61 -19.52 22.15
C ASP A 311 -9.21 -18.16 21.78
N THR A 312 -8.50 -17.36 20.97
CA THR A 312 -8.95 -16.05 20.51
C THR A 312 -10.19 -16.16 19.63
N ILE A 313 -10.21 -17.11 18.69
CA ILE A 313 -11.37 -17.35 17.81
C ILE A 313 -12.56 -17.83 18.64
N ALA A 314 -12.33 -18.71 19.62
CA ALA A 314 -13.38 -19.20 20.52
C ALA A 314 -13.94 -18.08 21.42
N SER A 315 -13.11 -17.16 21.91
CA SER A 315 -13.54 -16.00 22.69
C SER A 315 -14.43 -15.08 21.86
N ILE A 316 -14.00 -14.73 20.65
CA ILE A 316 -14.77 -13.86 19.74
C ILE A 316 -16.10 -14.54 19.37
N ALA A 317 -16.10 -15.85 19.09
CA ALA A 317 -17.32 -16.59 18.79
C ALA A 317 -18.32 -16.57 19.96
N ASN A 318 -17.86 -16.67 21.21
CA ASN A 318 -18.72 -16.55 22.39
C ASN A 318 -19.35 -15.17 22.52
N ASP A 319 -18.57 -14.10 22.28
CA ASP A 319 -19.07 -12.72 22.34
C ASP A 319 -20.11 -12.44 21.24
N LEU A 320 -19.87 -12.97 20.03
CA LEU A 320 -20.79 -12.87 18.89
C LEU A 320 -22.06 -13.70 19.11
N MET A 321 -21.96 -14.87 19.72
CA MET A 321 -23.12 -15.71 20.09
C MET A 321 -24.01 -14.99 21.12
N ARG A 322 -23.43 -14.35 22.14
CA ARG A 322 -24.18 -13.61 23.16
C ARG A 322 -24.87 -12.37 22.59
N SER A 323 -24.17 -11.65 21.71
CA SER A 323 -24.67 -10.41 21.10
C SER A 323 -25.61 -10.64 19.93
N LYS A 324 -25.79 -11.89 19.47
CA LYS A 324 -26.61 -12.28 18.30
C LYS A 324 -26.31 -11.43 17.06
N HIS A 325 -25.06 -11.00 16.90
CA HIS A 325 -24.65 -10.23 15.73
C HIS A 325 -24.41 -11.15 14.53
N PRO A 326 -24.74 -10.70 13.31
CA PRO A 326 -24.35 -11.41 12.11
C PRO A 326 -22.82 -11.44 12.02
N ILE A 327 -22.27 -12.53 11.48
CA ILE A 327 -20.82 -12.76 11.42
C ILE A 327 -20.33 -12.90 9.98
N LYS A 328 -19.06 -12.58 9.77
CA LYS A 328 -18.26 -13.06 8.65
C LYS A 328 -17.21 -14.02 9.18
N PHE A 329 -16.97 -15.10 8.47
CA PHE A 329 -15.98 -16.10 8.88
C PHE A 329 -15.33 -16.73 7.65
N THR A 330 -14.12 -17.25 7.84
CA THR A 330 -13.45 -18.11 6.87
C THR A 330 -13.22 -19.48 7.46
N SER A 331 -13.38 -20.52 6.64
CA SER A 331 -13.18 -21.90 7.06
C SER A 331 -12.43 -22.68 5.99
N GLU A 332 -11.75 -23.73 6.43
CA GLU A 332 -11.00 -24.65 5.59
C GLU A 332 -11.52 -26.06 5.82
N LYS A 333 -11.79 -26.80 4.76
CA LYS A 333 -12.20 -28.20 4.87
C LYS A 333 -10.94 -29.07 4.91
N THR A 334 -10.77 -29.79 6.00
CA THR A 334 -9.65 -30.73 6.21
C THR A 334 -10.18 -32.16 6.28
N ASP A 335 -9.28 -33.14 6.22
CA ASP A 335 -9.63 -34.57 6.39
C ASP A 335 -10.34 -34.85 7.72
N ASN A 336 -10.16 -33.97 8.72
CA ASN A 336 -10.76 -34.07 10.05
C ASN A 336 -12.04 -33.23 10.22
N GLY A 337 -12.56 -32.65 9.13
CA GLY A 337 -13.75 -31.79 9.12
C GLY A 337 -13.44 -30.31 8.85
N ASN A 338 -14.43 -29.45 9.08
CA ASN A 338 -14.29 -28.02 8.82
C ASN A 338 -13.53 -27.33 9.97
N THR A 339 -12.47 -26.62 9.62
CA THR A 339 -11.65 -25.84 10.54
C THR A 339 -11.96 -24.36 10.37
N LEU A 340 -12.27 -23.67 11.48
CA LEU A 340 -12.55 -22.24 11.47
C LEU A 340 -11.24 -21.46 11.55
N GLN A 341 -10.99 -20.63 10.52
CA GLN A 341 -9.74 -19.87 10.38
C GLN A 341 -9.90 -18.43 10.89
N THR A 342 -11.04 -17.78 10.64
CA THR A 342 -11.35 -16.45 11.18
C THR A 342 -12.83 -16.30 11.50
N ILE A 343 -13.17 -15.44 12.46
CA ILE A 343 -14.54 -15.03 12.77
C ILE A 343 -14.55 -13.55 13.21
N GLU A 344 -15.44 -12.75 12.64
CA GLU A 344 -15.59 -11.33 12.94
C GLU A 344 -17.06 -10.87 12.78
N PRO A 345 -17.49 -9.78 13.44
CA PRO A 345 -18.82 -9.23 13.22
C PRO A 345 -18.98 -8.73 11.78
N ALA A 346 -20.11 -9.06 11.16
CA ALA A 346 -20.51 -8.47 9.89
C ALA A 346 -20.90 -7.01 10.13
N LEU A 347 -20.21 -6.07 9.48
CA LEU A 347 -20.60 -4.65 9.46
C LEU A 347 -21.94 -4.52 8.74
N CYS A 348 -22.95 -3.97 9.44
CA CYS A 348 -24.28 -3.69 8.92
C CYS A 348 -24.26 -2.76 7.70
#